data_AF-A0A950TUE9-F1
#
_entry.id   AF-A0A950TUE9-F1
#
_cell.length_a   1.000
_cell.length_b   1.000
_cell.length_c   1.000
_cell.angle_alpha   90.00
_cell.angle_beta   90.00
_cell.angle_gamma   90.00
#
_symmetry.space_group_name_H-M   'P 1'
#
loop_
_entity.id
_entity.type
_entity.pdbx_description
1 polymer ?
#
loop_
_entity_poly.entity_id
_entity_poly.type
_entity_poly.pdbx_seq_one_letter_code
_entity_poly.pdbx_strand_id
1 'polypeptide(L)'
;MRAAVPREGLAARLPWFPGGSLRDLARDVITIARDGLAARGLRDASGRDESLYLDPLETIARGGPTQAEHWLTRYHGEWDRDVRKIFAEAAI
;
A
#
# COMPACT_ATOMS: atom_id res chain seq x y z
N MET A 1 0.19 14.52 -10.43
CA MET A 1 -0.01 13.20 -9.79
C MET A 1 0.53 12.05 -10.64
N ARG A 2 -0.08 11.69 -11.78
CA ARG A 2 0.30 10.47 -12.56
C ARG A 2 1.80 10.33 -12.88
N ALA A 3 2.48 11.42 -13.24
CA ALA A 3 3.92 11.40 -13.52
C ALA A 3 4.81 11.39 -12.25
N ALA A 4 4.29 11.82 -11.10
CA ALA A 4 5.04 11.89 -9.84
C ALA A 4 5.03 10.56 -9.07
N VAL A 5 3.91 9.82 -9.10
CA VAL A 5 3.75 8.56 -8.35
C VAL A 5 4.83 7.52 -8.65
N PRO A 6 5.28 7.29 -9.90
CA PRO A 6 6.33 6.30 -10.16
C PRO A 6 7.65 6.59 -9.43
N ARG A 7 7.94 7.87 -9.15
CA ARG A 7 9.18 8.30 -8.50
C ARG A 7 9.01 8.52 -6.99
N GLU A 8 7.88 9.11 -6.59
CA GLU A 8 7.64 9.59 -5.21
C GLU A 8 6.72 8.66 -4.41
N GLY A 9 6.05 7.71 -5.05
CA GLY A 9 5.10 6.81 -4.40
C GLY A 9 3.99 7.58 -3.67
N LEU A 10 3.66 7.11 -2.46
CA LEU A 10 2.65 7.75 -1.60
C LEU A 10 3.11 9.09 -1.00
N ALA A 11 4.40 9.42 -1.08
CA ALA A 11 4.91 10.72 -0.65
C ALA A 11 4.65 11.83 -1.70
N ALA A 12 4.12 11.48 -2.87
CA ALA A 12 3.79 12.46 -3.91
C ALA A 12 2.89 13.58 -3.36
N ARG A 13 3.33 14.83 -3.52
CA ARG A 13 2.60 16.00 -2.99
C ARG A 13 1.35 16.30 -3.81
N LEU A 14 0.25 16.56 -3.09
CA LEU A 14 -1.05 16.95 -3.62
C LEU A 14 -1.47 18.28 -2.98
N PRO A 15 -0.98 19.44 -3.47
CA PRO A 15 -1.21 20.74 -2.82
C PRO A 15 -2.68 21.18 -2.77
N TRP A 16 -3.54 20.54 -3.56
CA TRP A 16 -4.98 20.79 -3.62
C TRP A 16 -5.80 19.89 -2.66
N PHE A 17 -5.18 18.90 -2.02
CA PHE A 17 -5.86 17.94 -1.15
C PHE A 17 -5.52 18.21 0.33
N PRO A 18 -6.47 18.12 1.27
CA PRO A 18 -6.19 18.20 2.70
C PRO A 18 -5.12 17.18 3.14
N GLY A 19 -4.17 17.59 3.98
CA GLY A 19 -3.00 16.77 4.35
C GLY A 19 -1.84 16.83 3.33
N GLY A 20 -2.12 17.18 2.07
CA GLY A 20 -1.10 17.59 1.11
C GLY A 20 -0.32 16.45 0.46
N SER A 21 -0.67 15.19 0.70
CA SER A 21 0.02 14.02 0.12
C SER A 21 -0.93 12.98 -0.47
N LEU A 22 -0.40 12.14 -1.36
CA LEU A 22 -1.13 10.99 -1.88
C LEU A 22 -1.44 9.95 -0.79
N ARG A 23 -0.63 9.87 0.27
CA ARG A 23 -0.89 9.02 1.43
C ARG A 23 -2.16 9.43 2.16
N ASP A 24 -2.41 10.74 2.31
CA ASP A 24 -3.63 11.24 2.94
C ASP A 24 -4.86 10.89 2.10
N LEU A 25 -4.78 11.12 0.78
CA LEU A 25 -5.84 10.69 -0.14
C LEU A 25 -6.09 9.18 -0.09
N ALA A 26 -5.04 8.37 0.03
CA ALA A 26 -5.17 6.91 0.12
C ALA A 26 -5.99 6.47 1.34
N ARG A 27 -5.86 7.16 2.49
CA ARG A 27 -6.65 6.85 3.70
C ARG A 27 -8.15 7.04 3.47
N ASP A 28 -8.51 8.13 2.82
CA ASP A 28 -9.92 8.44 2.52
C ASP A 28 -10.49 7.47 1.49
N VAL A 29 -9.72 7.17 0.44
CA VAL A 29 -10.13 6.22 -0.60
C VAL A 29 -10.33 4.81 -0.05
N ILE A 30 -9.46 4.36 0.86
CA ILE A 30 -9.60 3.03 1.48
C ILE A 30 -10.83 2.97 2.38
N THR A 31 -11.13 4.05 3.13
CA THR A 31 -12.37 4.15 3.92
C THR A 31 -13.60 3.96 3.02
N ILE A 32 -13.67 4.70 1.91
CA ILE A 32 -14.77 4.59 0.93
C ILE A 32 -14.85 3.17 0.34
N ALA A 33 -13.71 2.57 0.01
CA ALA A 33 -13.67 1.22 -0.54
C ALA A 33 -14.17 0.17 0.48
N ARG A 34 -13.82 0.33 1.76
CA ARG A 34 -14.28 -0.56 2.83
C ARG A 34 -15.79 -0.49 2.99
N ASP A 35 -16.35 0.71 3.03
CA ASP A 35 -17.81 0.92 3.11
C ASP A 35 -18.52 0.28 1.92
N GLY A 36 -17.96 0.43 0.72
CA GLY A 36 -18.49 -0.19 -0.50
C GLY A 36 -18.45 -1.72 -0.47
N LEU A 37 -17.36 -2.33 0.01
CA LEU A 37 -17.26 -3.78 0.15
C LEU A 37 -18.21 -4.32 1.22
N ALA A 38 -18.30 -3.66 2.37
CA ALA A 38 -19.23 -4.01 3.43
C ALA A 38 -20.70 -3.96 2.95
N ALA A 39 -21.05 -2.92 2.18
CA ALA A 39 -22.39 -2.78 1.59
C ALA A 39 -22.73 -3.88 0.57
N ARG A 40 -21.72 -4.41 -0.13
CA ARG A 40 -21.91 -5.54 -1.06
C ARG A 40 -22.22 -6.85 -0.33
N GLY A 41 -21.73 -7.01 0.90
CA GLY A 41 -22.02 -8.16 1.75
C GLY A 41 -21.58 -9.52 1.16
N LEU A 42 -20.63 -9.51 0.22
CA LEU A 42 -20.08 -10.73 -0.35
C LEU A 42 -19.10 -11.36 0.63
N ARG A 43 -19.23 -12.67 0.81
CA ARG A 43 -18.42 -13.46 1.73
C ARG A 43 -17.77 -14.61 1.00
N ASP A 44 -16.56 -14.95 1.42
CA ASP A 44 -15.89 -16.13 0.92
C ASP A 44 -16.53 -17.43 1.44
N ALA A 45 -16.02 -18.58 1.00
CA ALA A 45 -16.51 -19.90 1.40
C ALA A 45 -16.41 -20.16 2.93
N SER A 46 -15.60 -19.38 3.66
CA SER A 46 -15.45 -19.43 5.11
C SER A 46 -16.27 -18.37 5.84
N GLY A 47 -17.10 -17.60 5.13
CA GLY A 47 -17.96 -16.57 5.71
C GLY A 47 -17.25 -15.24 6.02
N ARG A 48 -16.01 -15.06 5.58
CA ARG A 48 -15.22 -13.83 5.81
C ARG A 48 -15.62 -12.74 4.83
N ASP A 49 -15.66 -11.52 5.34
CA ASP A 49 -15.99 -10.31 4.57
C ASP A 49 -14.81 -9.88 3.69
N GLU A 50 -15.07 -9.61 2.41
CA GLU A 50 -14.03 -9.21 1.44
C GLU A 50 -13.25 -7.95 1.84
N SER A 51 -13.78 -7.11 2.74
CA SER A 51 -13.06 -5.94 3.25
C SER A 51 -11.74 -6.29 3.96
N LEU A 52 -11.53 -7.55 4.38
CA LEU A 52 -10.26 -8.03 4.93
C LEU A 52 -9.08 -7.83 3.95
N TYR A 53 -9.34 -7.85 2.64
CA TYR A 53 -8.31 -7.66 1.62
C TYR A 53 -7.77 -6.22 1.59
N LEU A 54 -8.45 -5.28 2.24
CA LEU A 54 -7.98 -3.90 2.38
C LEU A 54 -6.99 -3.73 3.54
N ASP A 55 -6.87 -4.69 4.47
CA ASP A 55 -6.02 -4.56 5.66
C ASP A 55 -4.54 -4.26 5.34
N PRO A 56 -3.91 -4.89 4.33
CA PRO A 56 -2.55 -4.53 3.92
C PRO A 56 -2.47 -3.09 3.38
N LEU A 57 -3.47 -2.67 2.60
CA LEU A 57 -3.52 -1.32 2.04
C LEU A 57 -3.69 -0.26 3.12
N GLU A 58 -4.52 -0.53 4.13
CA GLU A 58 -4.65 0.35 5.29
C GLU A 58 -3.36 0.47 6.08
N THR A 59 -2.64 -0.63 6.26
CA THR A 59 -1.35 -0.62 6.95
C THR A 59 -0.36 0.29 6.21
N ILE A 60 -0.31 0.19 4.89
CA ILE A 60 0.50 1.07 4.04
C ILE A 60 0.01 2.52 4.20
N ALA A 61 -1.29 2.81 4.08
CA ALA A 61 -1.82 4.17 4.17
C ALA A 61 -1.61 4.81 5.55
N ARG A 62 -1.64 4.03 6.64
CA ARG A 62 -1.44 4.52 8.01
C ARG A 62 0.01 4.91 8.32
N GLY A 63 0.99 4.40 7.59
CA GLY A 63 2.40 4.68 7.89
C GLY A 63 3.35 3.55 7.51
N GLY A 64 2.82 2.39 7.15
CA GLY A 64 3.62 1.27 6.68
C GLY A 64 4.36 1.57 5.37
N PRO A 65 5.45 0.82 5.10
CA PRO A 65 6.16 0.91 3.84
C PRO A 65 5.34 0.24 2.74
N THR A 66 5.39 0.82 1.55
CA THR A 66 5.03 0.13 0.32
C THR A 66 5.98 -1.04 0.07
N GLN A 67 5.56 -1.98 -0.80
CA GLN A 67 6.43 -3.09 -1.18
C GLN A 67 7.75 -2.62 -1.79
N ALA A 68 7.74 -1.54 -2.58
CA ALA A 68 8.95 -0.94 -3.14
C ALA A 68 9.88 -0.38 -2.05
N GLU A 69 9.34 0.37 -1.09
CA GLU A 69 10.12 0.89 0.05
C GLU A 69 10.67 -0.24 0.93
N HIS A 70 9.90 -1.31 1.14
CA HIS A 70 10.36 -2.50 1.86
C HIS A 70 11.59 -3.10 1.17
N TRP A 71 11.51 -3.41 -0.13
CA TRP A 71 12.64 -4.00 -0.86
C TRP A 71 13.84 -3.06 -0.99
N LEU A 72 13.61 -1.75 -1.18
CA LEU A 72 14.70 -0.77 -1.19
C LEU A 72 15.42 -0.69 0.16
N THR A 73 14.69 -0.81 1.27
CA THR A 73 15.30 -0.87 2.61
C THR A 73 16.18 -2.09 2.76
N ARG A 74 15.72 -3.27 2.29
CA ARG A 74 16.52 -4.52 2.30
C ARG A 74 17.75 -4.37 1.40
N TYR A 75 17.55 -3.85 0.18
CA TYR A 75 18.60 -3.61 -0.81
C TYR A 75 19.72 -2.72 -0.28
N HIS A 76 19.39 -1.60 0.35
CA HIS A 76 20.38 -0.67 0.91
C HIS A 76 20.94 -1.12 2.27
N GLY A 77 20.32 -2.10 2.94
CA GLY A 77 20.71 -2.64 4.24
C GLY A 77 21.28 -4.06 4.12
N GLU A 78 20.53 -5.05 4.61
CA GLU A 78 20.96 -6.45 4.75
C GLU A 78 21.44 -7.11 3.45
N TRP A 79 21.00 -6.60 2.30
CA TRP A 79 21.41 -7.12 1.01
C TRP A 79 22.75 -6.58 0.54
N ASP A 80 23.24 -5.50 1.13
CA ASP A 80 24.46 -4.80 0.70
C ASP A 80 24.47 -4.57 -0.82
N ARG A 81 23.33 -4.07 -1.33
CA ARG A 81 23.08 -3.82 -2.75
C ARG A 81 23.11 -5.06 -3.64
N ASP A 82 22.99 -6.26 -3.08
CA ASP A 82 22.79 -7.49 -3.84
C ASP A 82 21.31 -7.77 -4.10
N VAL A 83 20.83 -7.39 -5.29
CA VAL A 83 19.44 -7.61 -5.70
C VAL A 83 19.05 -9.08 -5.79
N ARG A 84 20.00 -10.01 -5.96
CA ARG A 84 19.70 -11.43 -6.17
C ARG A 84 19.03 -12.07 -4.95
N LYS A 85 19.21 -11.50 -3.76
CA LYS A 85 18.57 -11.97 -2.53
C LYS A 85 17.04 -11.90 -2.60
N ILE A 86 16.47 -11.05 -3.47
CA ILE A 86 15.02 -10.97 -3.68
C ILE A 86 14.41 -12.30 -4.13
N PHE A 87 15.13 -13.11 -4.92
CA PHE A 87 14.59 -14.38 -5.43
C PHE A 87 14.38 -15.40 -4.31
N ALA A 88 15.21 -15.37 -3.27
CA ALA A 88 15.05 -16.23 -2.10
C ALA A 88 13.95 -15.70 -1.16
N GLU A 89 13.90 -14.38 -0.94
CA GLU A 89 13.00 -13.78 0.05
C GLU A 89 11.57 -13.53 -0.46
N ALA A 90 11.38 -13.34 -1.77
CA ALA A 90 10.06 -13.17 -2.38
C ALA A 90 9.43 -14.50 -2.84
N ALA A 91 10.06 -15.64 -2.53
CA ALA A 91 9.49 -16.95 -2.81
C ALA A 91 8.24 -17.16 -1.95
N ILE A 92 7.11 -17.45 -2.60
CA ILE A 92 5.79 -17.75 -1.99
C ILE A 92 5.62 -19.26 -1.89
#